data_AF-A0A1V6CIA8-F1
#
_entry.id   AF-A0A1V6CIA8-F1
#
_cell.length_a   1.000
_cell.length_b   1.000
_cell.length_c   1.000
_cell.angle_alpha   90.00
_cell.angle_beta   90.00
_cell.angle_gamma   90.00
#
_symmetry.space_group_name_H-M   'P 1'
#
loop_
_entity.id
_entity.type
_entity.pdbx_description
1 polymer ?
#
loop_
_entity_poly.entity_id
_entity_poly.type
_entity_poly.pdbx_seq_one_letter_code
_entity_poly.pdbx_strand_id
1 'polypeptide(L)'
;MPDEVLSMKDHNTKRHRERIRERFLAGDPSAISEESLLELLLTYAIPQKDTLPFARKLLKKFGSLDLVLSAGTDDLCNTEGIKEYSATLIHLIEVIRKPQTAQKTPKENIIHQTLLFEKEHPQVSESSMKETINRNSPRQRSGLIGKSVLKEAIEVLPLLPDTDSVTEVRQFLRANLHFSAEQTRKRNANYIIQRMFPSGHADKAIRSFAKRYTNKQELRDVCFYRFSKAEPLMLDIAFDLIMPAIGLGKIGRQRINEYLAGLFPDLTSIKDGSRAIVETLSAGGIARPTRTHINFSYRDILMHSFAFIVHSEFPEPGMYDITKLEQNRFIKGMLWNPTRILPMIYELRNNDFISKVSEIDTVRQFTTKWTLEELVDRITK
;
A
#
# COMPACT_ATOMS: atom_id res chain seq x y z
N MET A 1 3.50 -20.75 56.62
CA MET A 1 2.12 -20.83 56.10
C MET A 1 1.79 -19.48 55.52
N PRO A 2 1.78 -19.33 54.18
CA PRO A 2 1.50 -18.07 53.52
C PRO A 2 0.03 -18.04 53.10
N ASP A 3 -0.73 -17.10 53.64
CA ASP A 3 -1.99 -16.65 53.06
C ASP A 3 -2.00 -15.12 53.12
N GLU A 4 -2.14 -14.51 51.94
CA GLU A 4 -2.69 -13.19 51.61
C GLU A 4 -1.95 -12.58 50.42
N VAL A 5 -2.29 -13.05 49.21
CA VAL A 5 -2.09 -12.25 47.99
C VAL A 5 -3.40 -11.55 47.69
N LEU A 6 -3.44 -10.29 48.11
CA LEU A 6 -4.53 -9.35 47.94
C LEU A 6 -4.88 -9.18 46.45
N SER A 7 -6.13 -9.47 46.12
CA SER A 7 -6.79 -9.11 44.87
C SER A 7 -6.87 -7.59 44.72
N MET A 8 -5.99 -7.00 43.90
CA MET A 8 -6.12 -5.61 43.47
C MET A 8 -6.97 -5.54 42.19
N LYS A 9 -8.25 -5.20 42.35
CA LYS A 9 -9.12 -4.73 41.25
C LYS A 9 -8.62 -3.36 40.77
N ASP A 10 -7.85 -3.36 39.69
CA ASP A 10 -7.33 -2.14 39.06
C ASP A 10 -8.42 -1.57 38.11
N HIS A 11 -9.11 -0.51 38.52
CA HIS A 11 -10.24 0.12 37.78
C HIS A 11 -9.81 0.97 36.56
N ASN A 12 -8.74 0.59 35.86
CA ASN A 12 -8.30 1.29 34.64
C ASN A 12 -8.14 0.33 33.45
N THR A 13 -9.23 0.14 32.70
CA THR A 13 -9.33 -0.78 31.55
C THR A 13 -8.29 -0.53 30.46
N LYS A 14 -7.78 0.71 30.31
CA LYS A 14 -6.69 1.01 29.36
C LYS A 14 -5.36 0.41 29.80
N ARG A 15 -5.02 0.57 31.08
CA ARG A 15 -3.78 0.04 31.67
C ARG A 15 -3.77 -1.49 31.73
N HIS A 16 -4.94 -2.11 31.92
CA HIS A 16 -5.09 -3.59 31.90
C HIS A 16 -4.78 -4.17 30.51
N ARG A 17 -5.34 -3.60 29.45
CA ARG A 17 -5.12 -4.06 28.06
C ARG A 17 -3.67 -3.91 27.61
N GLU A 18 -3.03 -2.79 27.97
CA GLU A 18 -1.62 -2.56 27.70
C GLU A 18 -0.75 -3.64 28.37
N ARG A 19 -1.01 -3.95 29.65
CA ARG A 19 -0.28 -4.98 30.39
C ARG A 19 -0.43 -6.39 29.81
N ILE A 20 -1.64 -6.79 29.40
CA ILE A 20 -1.85 -8.12 28.77
C ILE A 20 -1.05 -8.22 27.46
N ARG A 21 -1.11 -7.17 26.63
CA ARG A 21 -0.37 -7.12 25.38
C ARG A 21 1.13 -7.15 25.60
N GLU A 22 1.64 -6.40 26.58
CA GLU A 22 3.06 -6.37 26.94
C GLU A 22 3.55 -7.73 27.43
N ARG A 23 2.78 -8.42 28.29
CA ARG A 23 3.14 -9.76 28.78
C ARG A 23 3.17 -10.81 27.66
N PHE A 24 2.20 -10.77 26.76
CA PHE A 24 2.19 -11.62 25.57
C PHE A 24 3.42 -11.36 24.68
N LEU A 25 3.75 -10.09 24.41
CA LEU A 25 4.92 -9.71 23.61
C LEU A 25 6.25 -10.07 24.29
N ALA A 26 6.29 -10.06 25.62
CA ALA A 26 7.46 -10.48 26.40
C ALA A 26 7.65 -12.01 26.45
N GLY A 27 6.67 -12.79 25.95
CA GLY A 27 6.72 -14.25 25.99
C GLY A 27 6.55 -14.83 27.39
N ASP A 28 5.86 -14.12 28.29
CA ASP A 28 5.57 -14.60 29.64
C ASP A 28 4.75 -15.92 29.57
N PRO A 29 5.20 -17.02 30.21
CA PRO A 29 4.47 -18.29 30.20
C PRO A 29 3.01 -18.17 30.67
N SER A 30 2.73 -17.26 31.60
CA SER A 30 1.37 -17.03 32.09
C SER A 30 0.45 -16.39 31.03
N ALA A 31 1.02 -15.64 30.07
CA ALA A 31 0.29 -14.94 29.02
C ALA A 31 0.02 -15.81 27.76
N ILE A 32 0.58 -17.02 27.72
CA ILE A 32 0.41 -17.99 26.61
C ILE A 32 -0.64 -19.06 26.97
N SER A 33 -1.25 -18.99 28.16
CA SER A 33 -2.37 -19.87 28.52
C SER A 33 -3.57 -19.65 27.60
N GLU A 34 -4.38 -20.70 27.39
CA GLU A 34 -5.61 -20.62 26.56
C GLU A 34 -6.54 -19.48 27.02
N GLU A 35 -6.64 -19.28 28.33
CA GLU A 35 -7.42 -18.19 28.94
C GLU A 35 -6.86 -16.82 28.56
N SER A 36 -5.55 -16.60 28.73
CA SER A 36 -4.91 -15.30 28.43
C SER A 36 -4.88 -14.97 26.94
N LEU A 37 -4.69 -15.98 26.08
CA LEU A 37 -4.76 -15.81 24.63
C LEU A 37 -6.17 -15.40 24.19
N LEU A 38 -7.19 -16.06 24.73
CA LEU A 38 -8.58 -15.72 24.43
C LEU A 38 -8.98 -14.36 25.01
N GLU A 39 -8.53 -14.03 26.22
CA GLU A 39 -8.73 -12.72 26.82
C GLU A 39 -8.14 -11.62 25.93
N LEU A 40 -6.87 -11.76 25.54
CA LEU A 40 -6.18 -10.81 24.66
C LEU A 40 -6.92 -10.68 23.33
N LEU A 41 -7.34 -11.78 22.73
CA LEU A 41 -8.10 -11.77 21.48
C LEU A 41 -9.40 -10.94 21.61
N LEU A 42 -10.16 -11.19 22.68
CA LEU A 42 -11.42 -10.48 22.94
C LEU A 42 -11.21 -8.99 23.24
N THR A 43 -10.03 -8.57 23.75
CA THR A 43 -9.75 -7.13 23.94
C THR A 43 -9.79 -6.35 22.62
N TYR A 44 -9.48 -6.98 21.49
CA TYR A 44 -9.55 -6.35 20.17
C TYR A 44 -10.99 -6.21 19.65
N ALA A 45 -11.89 -7.10 20.09
CA ALA A 45 -13.29 -7.09 19.64
C ALA A 45 -14.25 -6.33 20.56
N ILE A 46 -13.99 -6.29 21.87
CA ILE A 46 -14.90 -5.70 22.86
C ILE A 46 -14.25 -4.45 23.47
N PRO A 47 -14.71 -3.22 23.16
CA PRO A 47 -14.13 -2.00 23.70
C PRO A 47 -14.57 -1.73 25.15
N GLN A 48 -13.66 -1.19 25.97
CA GLN A 48 -13.91 -0.62 27.30
C GLN A 48 -14.55 -1.54 28.37
N LYS A 49 -14.59 -2.86 28.15
CA LYS A 49 -15.01 -3.86 29.15
C LYS A 49 -13.86 -4.77 29.57
N ASP A 50 -13.99 -5.38 30.74
CA ASP A 50 -13.15 -6.50 31.18
C ASP A 50 -13.51 -7.75 30.35
N THR A 51 -12.51 -8.34 29.69
CA THR A 51 -12.70 -9.45 28.76
C THR A 51 -12.39 -10.81 29.36
N LEU A 52 -11.78 -10.85 30.56
CA LEU A 52 -11.47 -12.09 31.26
C LEU A 52 -12.72 -12.94 31.58
N PRO A 53 -13.85 -12.36 32.05
CA PRO A 53 -15.05 -13.15 32.30
C PRO A 53 -15.62 -13.80 31.04
N PHE A 54 -15.49 -13.15 29.88
CA PHE A 54 -15.96 -13.69 28.61
C PHE A 54 -15.06 -14.82 28.11
N ALA A 55 -13.73 -14.68 28.23
CA ALA A 55 -12.78 -15.75 27.92
C ALA A 55 -13.07 -17.01 28.77
N ARG A 56 -13.26 -16.85 30.08
CA ARG A 56 -13.63 -17.94 30.99
C ARG A 56 -14.97 -18.60 30.64
N LYS A 57 -16.00 -17.80 30.33
CA LYS A 57 -17.31 -18.33 29.92
C LYS A 57 -17.20 -19.15 28.63
N LEU A 58 -16.45 -18.68 27.64
CA LEU A 58 -16.24 -19.39 26.38
C LEU A 58 -15.46 -20.69 26.59
N LEU A 59 -14.35 -20.66 27.33
CA LEU A 59 -13.60 -21.89 27.63
C LEU A 59 -14.41 -22.89 28.46
N LYS A 60 -15.23 -22.42 29.40
CA LYS A 60 -16.13 -23.31 30.15
C LYS A 60 -17.21 -23.95 29.26
N LYS A 61 -17.70 -23.23 28.26
CA LYS A 61 -18.75 -23.71 27.34
C LYS A 61 -18.20 -24.67 26.28
N PHE A 62 -17.06 -24.35 25.69
CA PHE A 62 -16.51 -25.07 24.54
C PHE A 62 -15.34 -26.00 24.91
N GLY A 63 -14.78 -25.89 26.12
CA GLY A 63 -13.76 -26.79 26.65
C GLY A 63 -12.32 -26.31 26.43
N SER A 64 -11.95 -25.98 25.18
CA SER A 64 -10.60 -25.53 24.82
C SER A 64 -10.60 -24.37 23.85
N LEU A 65 -9.48 -23.65 23.76
CA LEU A 65 -9.29 -22.57 22.79
C LEU A 65 -9.52 -23.06 21.34
N ASP A 66 -9.07 -24.27 21.02
CA ASP A 66 -9.25 -24.88 19.69
C ASP A 66 -10.73 -25.07 19.33
N LEU A 67 -11.54 -25.48 20.31
CA LEU A 67 -12.98 -25.66 20.14
C LEU A 67 -13.73 -24.32 20.09
N VAL A 68 -13.24 -23.29 20.80
CA VAL A 68 -13.76 -21.91 20.68
C VAL A 68 -13.51 -21.35 19.28
N LEU A 69 -12.29 -21.53 18.74
CA LEU A 69 -11.95 -21.06 17.38
C LEU A 69 -12.77 -21.79 16.30
N SER A 70 -13.05 -23.08 16.50
CA SER A 70 -13.79 -23.92 15.54
C SER A 70 -15.32 -23.82 15.68
N ALA A 71 -15.83 -23.10 16.68
CA ALA A 71 -17.27 -22.97 16.92
C ALA A 71 -17.96 -22.13 15.85
N GLY A 72 -19.24 -22.46 15.56
CA GLY A 72 -20.08 -21.65 14.68
C GLY A 72 -20.31 -20.25 15.24
N THR A 73 -20.42 -19.24 14.37
CA THR A 73 -20.63 -17.85 14.77
C THR A 73 -21.90 -17.67 15.60
N ASP A 74 -22.96 -18.43 15.28
CA ASP A 74 -24.24 -18.40 16.00
C ASP A 74 -24.10 -18.96 17.44
N ASP A 75 -23.33 -20.03 17.61
CA ASP A 75 -23.07 -20.65 18.92
C ASP A 75 -22.21 -19.78 19.83
N LEU A 76 -21.29 -19.02 19.25
CA LEU A 76 -20.49 -18.02 19.94
C LEU A 76 -21.38 -16.87 20.43
N CYS A 77 -22.26 -16.35 19.57
CA CYS A 77 -23.22 -15.28 19.89
C CYS A 77 -24.26 -15.69 20.95
N ASN A 78 -24.54 -16.99 21.12
CA ASN A 78 -25.35 -17.51 22.22
C ASN A 78 -24.69 -17.37 23.62
N THR A 79 -23.46 -16.85 23.69
CA THR A 79 -22.78 -16.57 24.95
C THR A 79 -22.97 -15.09 25.33
N GLU A 80 -23.56 -14.84 26.50
CA GLU A 80 -23.84 -13.49 26.99
C GLU A 80 -22.59 -12.59 26.96
N GLY A 81 -22.67 -11.50 26.18
CA GLY A 81 -21.61 -10.51 26.01
C GLY A 81 -20.74 -10.70 24.76
N ILE A 82 -20.89 -11.83 24.05
CA ILE A 82 -20.31 -12.05 22.72
C ILE A 82 -21.32 -11.60 21.68
N LYS A 83 -20.88 -10.70 20.79
CA LYS A 83 -21.67 -10.21 19.65
C LYS A 83 -21.02 -10.65 18.35
N GLU A 84 -21.74 -10.46 17.25
CA GLU A 84 -21.30 -10.81 15.89
C GLU A 84 -19.86 -10.37 15.62
N TYR A 85 -19.48 -9.13 15.95
CA TYR A 85 -18.12 -8.63 15.76
C TYR A 85 -17.02 -9.47 16.45
N SER A 86 -17.28 -9.94 17.67
CA SER A 86 -16.35 -10.82 18.41
C SER A 86 -16.33 -12.23 17.83
N ALA A 87 -17.50 -12.75 17.40
CA ALA A 87 -17.59 -14.05 16.74
C ALA A 87 -16.87 -14.06 15.38
N THR A 88 -16.97 -12.97 14.59
CA THR A 88 -16.25 -12.81 13.32
C THR A 88 -14.74 -12.80 13.53
N LEU A 89 -14.24 -12.10 14.57
CA LEU A 89 -12.81 -12.09 14.87
C LEU A 89 -12.28 -13.48 15.25
N ILE A 90 -13.04 -14.23 16.05
CA ILE A 90 -12.70 -15.61 16.43
C ILE A 90 -12.66 -16.51 15.18
N HIS A 91 -13.69 -16.43 14.33
CA HIS A 91 -13.77 -17.22 13.09
C HIS A 91 -12.65 -16.88 12.10
N LEU A 92 -12.28 -15.60 11.99
CA LEU A 92 -11.17 -15.15 11.14
C LEU A 92 -9.86 -15.85 11.51
N ILE A 93 -9.57 -16.01 12.80
CA ILE A 93 -8.35 -16.69 13.26
C ILE A 93 -8.38 -18.17 12.90
N GLU A 94 -9.55 -18.82 12.96
CA GLU A 94 -9.67 -20.21 12.55
C GLU A 94 -9.42 -20.40 11.05
N VAL A 95 -9.95 -19.50 10.21
CA VAL A 95 -9.69 -19.49 8.76
C VAL A 95 -8.20 -19.29 8.46
N ILE A 96 -7.52 -18.43 9.22
CA ILE A 96 -6.07 -18.21 9.08
C ILE A 96 -5.28 -19.44 9.54
N ARG A 97 -5.70 -20.08 10.63
CA ARG A 97 -5.03 -21.26 11.23
C ARG A 97 -5.15 -22.49 10.34
N LYS A 98 -6.29 -22.65 9.66
CA LYS A 98 -6.56 -23.74 8.72
C LYS A 98 -6.72 -23.16 7.31
N PRO A 99 -5.61 -22.85 6.59
CA PRO A 99 -5.72 -22.50 5.17
C PRO A 99 -6.40 -23.67 4.45
N GLN A 100 -7.60 -23.42 3.93
CA GLN A 100 -8.43 -24.45 3.30
C GLN A 100 -7.69 -25.08 2.10
N THR A 101 -7.18 -26.30 2.28
CA THR A 101 -6.93 -27.22 1.16
C THR A 101 -8.28 -27.70 0.62
N ALA A 102 -8.55 -27.37 -0.64
CA ALA A 102 -9.52 -27.96 -1.57
C ALA A 102 -10.65 -28.87 -0.99
N GLN A 103 -11.84 -28.26 -0.92
CA GLN A 103 -13.20 -28.80 -1.22
C GLN A 103 -13.71 -30.10 -0.59
N LYS A 104 -14.94 -30.04 -0.05
CA LYS A 104 -15.95 -31.11 -0.20
C LYS A 104 -17.37 -30.53 -0.34
N THR A 105 -17.85 -30.43 -1.58
CA THR A 105 -19.30 -30.52 -1.88
C THR A 105 -19.71 -32.00 -1.93
N PRO A 106 -20.94 -32.37 -1.51
CA PRO A 106 -21.44 -33.74 -1.57
C PRO A 106 -21.64 -34.26 -3.01
N LYS A 107 -21.43 -35.56 -3.15
CA LYS A 107 -21.37 -36.38 -4.37
C LYS A 107 -22.71 -36.49 -5.11
N GLU A 108 -22.66 -36.59 -6.44
CA GLU A 108 -23.44 -37.59 -7.21
C GLU A 108 -22.80 -37.92 -8.59
N ASN A 109 -22.37 -39.18 -8.70
CA ASN A 109 -22.26 -40.12 -9.85
C ASN A 109 -21.43 -39.85 -11.15
N ILE A 110 -20.19 -40.40 -11.16
CA ILE A 110 -19.58 -41.47 -12.02
C ILE A 110 -20.05 -41.52 -13.51
N ILE A 111 -19.20 -41.48 -14.56
CA ILE A 111 -18.39 -42.61 -15.11
C ILE A 111 -17.16 -42.11 -15.94
N HIS A 112 -16.06 -42.84 -15.73
CA HIS A 112 -14.72 -42.93 -16.34
C HIS A 112 -14.48 -42.58 -17.82
N GLN A 113 -13.29 -42.00 -18.09
CA GLN A 113 -12.26 -42.68 -18.90
C GLN A 113 -10.84 -42.08 -18.70
N THR A 114 -9.99 -42.89 -18.07
CA THR A 114 -8.55 -43.21 -18.31
C THR A 114 -7.74 -42.19 -19.15
N LEU A 115 -6.58 -41.68 -18.71
CA LEU A 115 -5.31 -42.41 -18.60
C LEU A 115 -4.27 -41.71 -17.71
N LEU A 116 -3.72 -42.52 -16.79
CA LEU A 116 -2.48 -42.34 -16.05
C LEU A 116 -1.34 -42.96 -16.87
N PHE A 117 -0.27 -42.22 -17.10
CA PHE A 117 1.09 -42.76 -17.00
C PHE A 117 1.95 -41.74 -16.26
N GLU A 118 2.75 -42.31 -15.37
CA GLU A 118 3.45 -41.72 -14.26
C GLU A 118 4.92 -41.46 -14.63
N LYS A 119 5.60 -40.71 -13.76
CA LYS A 119 7.06 -40.55 -13.60
C LYS A 119 7.73 -39.69 -14.68
N GLU A 120 8.71 -38.84 -14.40
CA GLU A 120 9.65 -38.59 -13.29
C GLU A 120 10.31 -37.21 -13.67
N HIS A 121 10.92 -36.35 -12.85
CA HIS A 121 12.06 -36.49 -11.94
C HIS A 121 12.52 -35.06 -11.48
N PRO A 122 13.62 -34.84 -10.73
CA PRO A 122 13.62 -34.02 -9.51
C PRO A 122 14.55 -32.79 -9.50
N GLN A 123 14.56 -32.11 -8.33
CA GLN A 123 15.66 -31.37 -7.67
C GLN A 123 16.26 -30.10 -8.31
N VAL A 124 16.31 -29.01 -7.53
CA VAL A 124 17.45 -28.11 -7.20
C VAL A 124 16.95 -27.17 -6.07
N SER A 125 17.13 -27.52 -4.79
CA SER A 125 18.21 -27.12 -3.86
C SER A 125 18.20 -25.64 -3.42
N GLU A 126 17.77 -25.46 -2.17
CA GLU A 126 17.93 -24.26 -1.34
C GLU A 126 19.41 -24.01 -1.00
N SER A 127 19.83 -22.75 -1.07
CA SER A 127 20.80 -22.16 -0.12
C SER A 127 20.53 -20.65 -0.07
N SER A 128 19.80 -20.19 0.95
CA SER A 128 20.35 -19.57 2.16
C SER A 128 21.04 -18.22 1.93
N MET A 129 20.30 -17.12 2.10
CA MET A 129 20.81 -15.93 2.78
C MET A 129 19.75 -15.33 3.70
N LYS A 130 20.10 -15.32 4.99
CA LYS A 130 19.36 -14.72 6.10
C LYS A 130 19.39 -13.19 5.95
N GLU A 131 18.23 -12.56 5.80
CA GLU A 131 18.11 -11.13 6.07
C GLU A 131 17.68 -10.89 7.51
N THR A 132 18.59 -10.22 8.21
CA THR A 132 18.49 -9.72 9.57
C THR A 132 17.30 -8.79 9.71
N ILE A 133 16.23 -9.25 10.37
CA ILE A 133 15.05 -8.44 10.68
C ILE A 133 15.44 -7.34 11.68
N ASN A 134 15.64 -6.14 11.14
CA ASN A 134 15.92 -4.94 11.90
C ASN A 134 14.67 -4.55 12.72
N ARG A 135 14.77 -4.67 14.04
CA ARG A 135 13.75 -4.25 15.01
C ARG A 135 13.60 -2.73 14.97
N ASN A 136 12.67 -2.22 14.17
CA ASN A 136 12.08 -0.90 14.34
C ASN A 136 10.60 -0.99 14.01
N SER A 137 9.77 -1.05 15.05
CA SER A 137 8.32 -0.97 14.95
C SER A 137 7.93 0.31 14.19
N PRO A 138 7.27 0.22 13.02
CA PRO A 138 6.83 1.42 12.33
C PRO A 138 5.69 2.03 13.16
N ARG A 139 5.87 3.28 13.60
CA ARG A 139 4.75 4.13 14.02
C ARG A 139 3.65 3.99 12.96
N GLN A 140 2.44 3.60 13.36
CA GLN A 140 1.26 3.67 12.50
C GLN A 140 1.24 5.07 11.89
N ARG A 141 1.56 5.18 10.60
CA ARG A 141 1.52 6.45 9.89
C ARG A 141 0.07 6.90 9.91
N SER A 142 -0.17 8.17 10.22
CA SER A 142 -1.51 8.75 10.32
C SER A 142 -2.31 8.74 9.01
N GLY A 143 -1.79 8.17 7.92
CA GLY A 143 -2.36 8.23 6.57
C GLY A 143 -2.29 9.61 5.90
N LEU A 144 -2.10 10.67 6.69
CA LEU A 144 -2.01 12.05 6.22
C LEU A 144 -0.60 12.40 5.71
N ILE A 145 -0.53 13.04 4.54
CA ILE A 145 0.71 13.52 3.93
C ILE A 145 1.18 14.79 4.66
N GLY A 146 2.06 14.67 5.65
CA GLY A 146 2.53 15.84 6.41
C GLY A 146 3.47 16.79 5.65
N LYS A 147 4.21 16.29 4.65
CA LYS A 147 5.13 17.07 3.80
C LYS A 147 5.18 16.46 2.40
N SER A 148 5.18 17.31 1.36
CA SER A 148 5.29 16.86 -0.03
C SER A 148 6.70 16.40 -0.39
N VAL A 149 7.71 17.27 -0.28
CA VAL A 149 9.09 17.06 -0.77
C VAL A 149 9.23 16.55 -2.22
N LEU A 150 8.16 16.58 -3.02
CA LEU A 150 8.16 16.08 -4.40
C LEU A 150 8.98 16.99 -5.32
N LYS A 151 8.93 18.31 -5.09
CA LYS A 151 9.72 19.28 -5.85
C LYS A 151 11.22 18.99 -5.68
N GLU A 152 11.65 18.81 -4.43
CA GLU A 152 13.02 18.49 -4.08
C GLU A 152 13.45 17.14 -4.65
N ALA A 153 12.56 16.14 -4.65
CA ALA A 153 12.82 14.85 -5.30
C ALA A 153 13.08 15.03 -6.81
N ILE A 154 12.23 15.79 -7.51
CA ILE A 154 12.38 16.06 -8.95
C ILE A 154 13.71 16.77 -9.25
N GLU A 155 14.12 17.73 -8.42
CA GLU A 155 15.35 18.49 -8.60
C GLU A 155 16.61 17.65 -8.34
N VAL A 156 16.57 16.74 -7.36
CA VAL A 156 17.75 15.98 -6.93
C VAL A 156 17.94 14.64 -7.65
N LEU A 157 16.86 14.03 -8.15
CA LEU A 157 16.92 12.73 -8.84
C LEU A 157 17.92 12.67 -10.01
N PRO A 158 18.00 13.68 -10.90
CA PRO A 158 18.99 13.70 -11.99
C PRO A 158 20.44 13.76 -11.50
N LEU A 159 20.66 14.25 -10.29
CA LEU A 159 21.98 14.46 -9.70
C LEU A 159 22.47 13.26 -8.89
N LEU A 160 21.63 12.22 -8.71
CA LEU A 160 22.00 11.08 -7.89
C LEU A 160 23.23 10.34 -8.45
N PRO A 161 24.09 9.83 -7.55
CA PRO A 161 25.22 8.99 -7.94
C PRO A 161 24.74 7.73 -8.68
N ASP A 162 25.62 7.16 -9.49
CA ASP A 162 25.33 5.89 -10.14
C ASP A 162 25.55 4.72 -9.19
N THR A 163 24.53 4.44 -8.36
CA THR A 163 24.58 3.42 -7.31
C THR A 163 23.19 2.82 -7.11
N ASP A 164 23.13 1.54 -6.78
CA ASP A 164 21.93 0.83 -6.33
C ASP A 164 21.72 0.94 -4.81
N SER A 165 22.73 1.42 -4.08
CA SER A 165 22.71 1.57 -2.63
C SER A 165 21.86 2.75 -2.18
N VAL A 166 20.72 2.46 -1.56
CA VAL A 166 19.88 3.48 -0.92
C VAL A 166 20.63 4.20 0.22
N THR A 167 21.63 3.57 0.82
CA THR A 167 22.45 4.22 1.86
C THR A 167 23.33 5.31 1.29
N GLU A 168 23.95 5.09 0.14
CA GLU A 168 24.71 6.11 -0.58
C GLU A 168 23.80 7.24 -1.08
N VAL A 169 22.65 6.89 -1.66
CA VAL A 169 21.63 7.88 -2.04
C VAL A 169 21.19 8.71 -0.83
N ARG A 170 20.99 8.09 0.35
CA ARG A 170 20.62 8.80 1.58
C ARG A 170 21.70 9.78 2.02
N GLN A 171 22.96 9.38 1.97
CA GLN A 171 24.07 10.26 2.33
C GLN A 171 24.18 11.42 1.34
N PHE A 172 24.05 11.13 0.05
CA PHE A 172 24.03 12.15 -1.00
C PHE A 172 22.90 13.17 -0.78
N LEU A 173 21.67 12.71 -0.53
CA LEU A 173 20.53 13.59 -0.26
C LEU A 173 20.77 14.46 0.98
N ARG A 174 21.31 13.90 2.06
CA ARG A 174 21.62 14.66 3.29
C ARG A 174 22.66 15.76 3.07
N ALA A 175 23.56 15.59 2.11
CA ALA A 175 24.59 16.57 1.78
C ALA A 175 24.09 17.64 0.80
N ASN A 176 23.22 17.29 -0.14
CA ASN A 176 22.89 18.15 -1.30
C ASN A 176 21.50 18.81 -1.24
N LEU A 177 20.64 18.47 -0.28
CA LEU A 177 19.35 19.16 -0.12
C LEU A 177 19.56 20.61 0.36
N HIS A 178 18.80 21.54 -0.21
CA HIS A 178 18.94 22.99 0.02
C HIS A 178 18.61 23.48 1.45
N PHE A 179 18.13 22.62 2.36
CA PHE A 179 17.76 23.02 3.72
C PHE A 179 18.99 23.25 4.59
N SER A 180 19.05 24.36 5.34
CA SER A 180 20.21 24.67 6.20
C SER A 180 20.37 23.74 7.41
N ALA A 181 19.27 23.28 8.01
CA ALA A 181 19.29 22.44 9.20
C ALA A 181 19.50 20.95 8.85
N GLU A 182 20.50 20.32 9.47
CA GLU A 182 20.86 18.91 9.19
C GLU A 182 19.71 17.95 9.52
N GLN A 183 19.02 18.15 10.65
CA GLN A 183 17.86 17.32 11.01
C GLN A 183 16.74 17.41 9.97
N THR A 184 16.54 18.58 9.35
CA THR A 184 15.55 18.76 8.28
C THR A 184 16.00 18.06 6.99
N ARG A 185 17.27 18.19 6.60
CA ARG A 185 17.83 17.40 5.48
C ARG A 185 17.68 15.89 5.72
N LYS A 186 17.96 15.40 6.94
CA LYS A 186 17.80 14.00 7.32
C LYS A 186 16.34 13.52 7.18
N ARG A 187 15.37 14.29 7.68
CA ARG A 187 13.94 13.95 7.56
C ARG A 187 13.49 13.94 6.10
N ASN A 188 13.83 14.97 5.33
CA ASN A 188 13.41 15.10 3.94
C ASN A 188 14.08 14.07 3.03
N ALA A 189 15.35 13.73 3.26
CA ALA A 189 16.02 12.63 2.58
C ALA A 189 15.29 11.29 2.79
N ASN A 190 14.85 11.02 4.03
CA ASN A 190 14.08 9.81 4.32
C ASN A 190 12.71 9.80 3.61
N TYR A 191 12.01 10.94 3.55
CA TYR A 191 10.76 11.03 2.80
C TYR A 191 10.95 10.79 1.31
N ILE A 192 11.98 11.39 0.70
CA ILE A 192 12.30 11.18 -0.72
C ILE A 192 12.60 9.71 -0.99
N ILE A 193 13.44 9.08 -0.17
CA ILE A 193 13.79 7.65 -0.32
C ILE A 193 12.55 6.78 -0.26
N GLN A 194 11.71 6.94 0.76
CA GLN A 194 10.54 6.09 0.96
C GLN A 194 9.53 6.20 -0.19
N ARG A 195 9.50 7.35 -0.88
CA ARG A 195 8.54 7.62 -1.96
C ARG A 195 9.06 7.28 -3.33
N MET A 196 10.33 7.54 -3.60
CA MET A 196 10.95 7.27 -4.91
C MET A 196 11.50 5.84 -5.00
N PHE A 197 11.96 5.27 -3.89
CA PHE A 197 12.60 3.95 -3.81
C PHE A 197 11.92 3.04 -2.76
N PRO A 198 10.63 2.71 -2.94
CA PRO A 198 9.86 1.95 -1.94
C PRO A 198 10.36 0.51 -1.76
N SER A 199 11.03 -0.07 -2.76
CA SER A 199 11.59 -1.42 -2.72
C SER A 199 12.85 -1.53 -1.84
N GLY A 200 13.39 -0.42 -1.34
CA GLY A 200 14.61 -0.41 -0.53
C GLY A 200 15.92 -0.38 -1.32
N HIS A 201 15.85 -0.33 -2.65
CA HIS A 201 17.00 -0.27 -3.57
C HIS A 201 16.86 0.93 -4.51
N ALA A 202 17.97 1.55 -4.92
CA ALA A 202 17.95 2.73 -5.78
C ALA A 202 17.89 2.32 -7.26
N ASP A 203 16.69 1.98 -7.74
CA ASP A 203 16.49 1.40 -9.08
C ASP A 203 17.10 2.25 -10.20
N LYS A 204 17.76 1.57 -11.14
CA LYS A 204 18.45 2.22 -12.27
C LYS A 204 17.46 2.92 -13.20
N ALA A 205 16.24 2.40 -13.33
CA ALA A 205 15.20 2.92 -14.20
C ALA A 205 14.87 4.39 -13.88
N ILE A 206 14.47 4.73 -12.66
CA ILE A 206 14.13 6.13 -12.34
C ILE A 206 15.35 7.05 -12.39
N ARG A 207 16.54 6.56 -11.98
CA ARG A 207 17.78 7.36 -12.01
C ARG A 207 18.20 7.72 -13.43
N SER A 208 18.18 6.75 -14.34
CA SER A 208 18.55 6.95 -15.76
C SER A 208 17.51 7.82 -16.46
N PHE A 209 16.23 7.58 -16.20
CA PHE A 209 15.14 8.40 -16.72
C PHE A 209 15.25 9.86 -16.25
N ALA A 210 15.55 10.09 -14.96
CA ALA A 210 15.71 11.42 -14.41
C ALA A 210 16.86 12.20 -15.05
N LYS A 211 18.01 11.56 -15.28
CA LYS A 211 19.15 12.17 -15.99
C LYS A 211 18.74 12.66 -17.39
N ARG A 212 18.03 11.81 -18.15
CA ARG A 212 17.58 12.13 -19.52
C ARG A 212 16.53 13.24 -19.57
N TYR A 213 15.56 13.23 -18.66
CA TYR A 213 14.42 14.16 -18.66
C TYR A 213 14.55 15.26 -17.59
N THR A 214 15.78 15.73 -17.35
CA THR A 214 16.07 16.81 -16.40
C THR A 214 15.25 18.06 -16.73
N ASN A 215 14.53 18.60 -15.75
CA ASN A 215 13.65 19.78 -15.89
C ASN A 215 12.53 19.63 -16.93
N LYS A 216 12.15 18.39 -17.30
CA LYS A 216 11.05 18.11 -18.23
C LYS A 216 9.81 17.59 -17.51
N GLN A 217 8.65 17.74 -18.15
CA GLN A 217 7.38 17.30 -17.57
C GLN A 217 7.31 15.78 -17.41
N GLU A 218 8.01 15.02 -18.25
CA GLU A 218 8.09 13.57 -18.19
C GLU A 218 8.64 13.09 -16.84
N LEU A 219 9.70 13.72 -16.33
CA LEU A 219 10.25 13.40 -15.01
C LEU A 219 9.24 13.75 -13.91
N ARG A 220 8.55 14.90 -14.03
CA ARG A 220 7.54 15.32 -13.06
C ARG A 220 6.39 14.31 -12.98
N ASP A 221 5.95 13.79 -14.13
CA ASP A 221 4.92 12.76 -14.22
C ASP A 221 5.37 11.46 -13.54
N VAL A 222 6.57 10.95 -13.83
CA VAL A 222 7.12 9.73 -13.22
C VAL A 222 7.29 9.87 -11.71
N CYS A 223 7.81 11.02 -11.25
CA CYS A 223 7.93 11.30 -9.82
C CYS A 223 6.56 11.41 -9.13
N PHE A 224 5.58 12.06 -9.76
CA PHE A 224 4.22 12.15 -9.22
C PHE A 224 3.54 10.77 -9.14
N TYR A 225 3.75 9.93 -10.15
CA TYR A 225 3.28 8.55 -10.17
C TYR A 225 3.89 7.74 -9.01
N ARG A 226 5.22 7.74 -8.84
CA ARG A 226 5.91 7.08 -7.72
C ARG A 226 5.46 7.61 -6.37
N PHE A 227 5.27 8.92 -6.27
CA PHE A 227 4.71 9.55 -5.07
C PHE A 227 3.31 9.00 -4.77
N SER A 228 2.44 8.90 -5.77
CA SER A 228 1.06 8.43 -5.61
C SER A 228 1.00 6.93 -5.27
N LYS A 229 1.98 6.12 -5.72
CA LYS A 229 2.16 4.73 -5.27
C LYS A 229 2.49 4.64 -3.79
N ALA A 230 3.37 5.52 -3.30
CA ALA A 230 3.79 5.54 -1.90
C ALA A 230 2.76 6.21 -0.96
N GLU A 231 1.93 7.11 -1.48
CA GLU A 231 0.94 7.90 -0.73
C GLU A 231 -0.44 7.78 -1.41
N PRO A 232 -1.21 6.69 -1.18
CA PRO A 232 -2.47 6.42 -1.87
C PRO A 232 -3.54 7.50 -1.73
N LEU A 233 -3.49 8.31 -0.67
CA LEU A 233 -4.36 9.47 -0.46
C LEU A 233 -4.39 10.41 -1.68
N MET A 234 -3.29 10.49 -2.46
CA MET A 234 -3.27 11.28 -3.69
C MET A 234 -4.26 10.78 -4.75
N LEU A 235 -4.49 9.48 -4.83
CA LEU A 235 -5.50 8.92 -5.72
C LEU A 235 -6.90 9.26 -5.22
N ASP A 236 -7.15 9.19 -3.92
CA ASP A 236 -8.47 9.52 -3.38
C ASP A 236 -8.79 11.01 -3.61
N ILE A 237 -7.82 11.90 -3.44
CA ILE A 237 -7.94 13.32 -3.84
C ILE A 237 -8.24 13.45 -5.34
N ALA A 238 -7.57 12.69 -6.21
CA ALA A 238 -7.80 12.74 -7.64
C ALA A 238 -9.23 12.31 -8.01
N PHE A 239 -9.69 11.18 -7.46
CA PHE A 239 -10.98 10.57 -7.81
C PHE A 239 -12.19 11.24 -7.14
N ASP A 240 -12.05 11.69 -5.89
CA ASP A 240 -13.18 12.19 -5.12
C ASP A 240 -13.35 13.71 -5.23
N LEU A 241 -12.26 14.44 -5.52
CA LEU A 241 -12.29 15.90 -5.60
C LEU A 241 -12.00 16.43 -7.01
N ILE A 242 -10.93 15.97 -7.65
CA ILE A 242 -10.43 16.59 -8.88
C ILE A 242 -11.25 16.15 -10.10
N MET A 243 -11.38 14.85 -10.33
CA MET A 243 -12.10 14.31 -11.50
C MET A 243 -13.59 14.73 -11.53
N PRO A 244 -14.35 14.72 -10.42
CA PRO A 244 -15.74 15.20 -10.42
C PRO A 244 -15.85 16.70 -10.74
N ALA A 245 -14.78 17.46 -10.51
CA ALA A 245 -14.70 18.89 -10.81
C ALA A 245 -13.97 19.20 -12.14
N ILE A 246 -13.66 18.20 -12.97
CA ILE A 246 -12.88 18.39 -14.21
C ILE A 246 -13.54 19.36 -15.18
N GLY A 247 -14.88 19.34 -15.29
CA GLY A 247 -15.64 20.26 -16.14
C GLY A 247 -15.61 21.72 -15.67
N LEU A 248 -15.42 21.95 -14.36
CA LEU A 248 -15.25 23.29 -13.80
C LEU A 248 -13.80 23.79 -13.92
N GLY A 249 -12.85 22.88 -14.08
CA GLY A 249 -11.41 23.15 -14.22
C GLY A 249 -10.75 23.74 -12.97
N LYS A 250 -11.45 23.78 -11.82
CA LYS A 250 -10.94 24.32 -10.56
C LYS A 250 -11.67 23.79 -9.33
N ILE A 251 -10.98 23.76 -8.20
CA ILE A 251 -11.60 23.61 -6.86
C ILE A 251 -10.99 24.58 -5.85
N GLY A 252 -11.78 25.00 -4.86
CA GLY A 252 -11.30 25.79 -3.73
C GLY A 252 -10.38 24.96 -2.82
N ARG A 253 -9.32 25.59 -2.29
CA ARG A 253 -8.42 24.94 -1.31
C ARG A 253 -9.14 24.52 -0.04
N GLN A 254 -10.20 25.23 0.34
CA GLN A 254 -11.05 24.90 1.47
C GLN A 254 -11.71 23.52 1.31
N ARG A 255 -12.13 23.15 0.09
CA ARG A 255 -12.75 21.85 -0.18
C ARG A 255 -11.79 20.68 0.10
N ILE A 256 -10.49 20.88 -0.16
CA ILE A 256 -9.45 19.89 0.17
C ILE A 256 -9.32 19.77 1.70
N ASN A 257 -9.33 20.90 2.44
CA ASN A 257 -9.30 20.87 3.90
C ASN A 257 -10.51 20.13 4.49
N GLU A 258 -11.71 20.42 3.99
CA GLU A 258 -12.96 19.81 4.46
C GLU A 258 -12.96 18.30 4.20
N TYR A 259 -12.54 17.87 3.01
CA TYR A 259 -12.39 16.46 2.67
C TYR A 259 -11.42 15.74 3.62
N LEU A 260 -10.23 16.32 3.85
CA LEU A 260 -9.25 15.73 4.77
C LEU A 260 -9.73 15.74 6.22
N ALA A 261 -10.43 16.79 6.66
CA ALA A 261 -11.01 16.84 8.00
C ALA A 261 -12.08 15.75 8.19
N GLY A 262 -12.84 15.42 7.14
CA GLY A 262 -13.78 14.31 7.14
C GLY A 262 -13.10 12.94 7.25
N LEU A 263 -11.98 12.73 6.55
CA LEU A 263 -11.21 11.48 6.59
C LEU A 263 -10.42 11.31 7.90
N PHE A 264 -9.96 12.41 8.49
CA PHE A 264 -9.06 12.41 9.65
C PHE A 264 -9.53 13.39 10.73
N PRO A 265 -10.71 13.17 11.36
CA PRO A 265 -11.32 14.13 12.28
C PRO A 265 -10.47 14.43 13.52
N ASP A 266 -9.66 13.47 13.98
CA ASP A 266 -8.85 13.60 15.20
C ASP A 266 -7.48 14.26 14.97
N LEU A 267 -7.12 14.61 13.73
CA LEU A 267 -5.81 15.18 13.41
C LEU A 267 -5.84 16.72 13.43
N THR A 268 -4.87 17.32 14.11
CA THR A 268 -4.71 18.79 14.15
C THR A 268 -3.96 19.35 12.94
N SER A 269 -3.24 18.50 12.20
CA SER A 269 -2.35 18.87 11.10
C SER A 269 -3.02 18.88 9.71
N ILE A 270 -4.35 18.98 9.63
CA ILE A 270 -5.10 18.94 8.36
C ILE A 270 -4.65 20.03 7.39
N LYS A 271 -4.39 21.24 7.89
CA LYS A 271 -3.93 22.37 7.07
C LYS A 271 -2.58 22.09 6.42
N ASP A 272 -1.66 21.46 7.16
CA ASP A 272 -0.36 21.05 6.63
C ASP A 272 -0.52 19.95 5.57
N GLY A 273 -1.43 19.00 5.79
CA GLY A 273 -1.78 17.96 4.83
C GLY A 273 -2.32 18.52 3.51
N SER A 274 -3.28 19.44 3.60
CA SER A 274 -3.83 20.13 2.43
C SER A 274 -2.77 20.94 1.68
N ARG A 275 -1.91 21.66 2.41
CA ARG A 275 -0.77 22.35 1.81
C ARG A 275 0.15 21.38 1.08
N ALA A 276 0.49 20.25 1.70
CA ALA A 276 1.34 19.23 1.08
C ALA A 276 0.70 18.64 -0.19
N ILE A 277 -0.61 18.36 -0.19
CA ILE A 277 -1.33 17.89 -1.39
C ILE A 277 -1.25 18.92 -2.52
N VAL A 278 -1.51 20.19 -2.23
CA VAL A 278 -1.44 21.27 -3.22
C VAL A 278 -0.01 21.45 -3.76
N GLU A 279 0.99 21.38 -2.88
CA GLU A 279 2.41 21.41 -3.28
C GLU A 279 2.77 20.21 -4.17
N THR A 280 2.30 19.00 -3.85
CA THR A 280 2.51 17.79 -4.67
C THR A 280 1.88 17.92 -6.05
N LEU A 281 0.61 18.32 -6.13
CA LEU A 281 -0.09 18.50 -7.42
C LEU A 281 0.60 19.56 -8.29
N SER A 282 1.06 20.65 -7.66
CA SER A 282 1.83 21.70 -8.33
C SER A 282 3.17 21.19 -8.82
N ALA A 283 3.94 20.49 -7.96
CA ALA A 283 5.26 19.96 -8.27
C ALA A 283 5.23 18.91 -9.39
N GLY A 284 4.21 18.04 -9.41
CA GLY A 284 3.98 17.08 -10.50
C GLY A 284 3.47 17.70 -11.80
N GLY A 285 3.04 18.97 -11.78
CA GLY A 285 2.45 19.62 -12.96
C GLY A 285 1.04 19.12 -13.27
N ILE A 286 0.34 18.61 -12.25
CA ILE A 286 -1.03 18.09 -12.35
C ILE A 286 -2.04 19.24 -12.22
N ALA A 287 -1.79 20.17 -11.31
CA ALA A 287 -2.64 21.34 -11.08
C ALA A 287 -1.80 22.61 -10.87
N ARG A 288 -2.38 23.77 -11.19
CA ARG A 288 -1.78 25.09 -10.96
C ARG A 288 -2.46 25.77 -9.78
N PRO A 289 -1.78 25.93 -8.63
CA PRO A 289 -2.37 26.60 -7.48
C PRO A 289 -2.44 28.11 -7.67
N THR A 290 -3.51 28.71 -7.17
CA THR A 290 -3.67 30.15 -6.94
C THR A 290 -3.75 30.42 -5.44
N ARG A 291 -4.02 31.66 -5.02
CA ARG A 291 -4.19 31.99 -3.61
C ARG A 291 -5.33 31.19 -2.96
N THR A 292 -6.45 31.02 -3.67
CA THR A 292 -7.72 30.50 -3.12
C THR A 292 -8.16 29.17 -3.73
N HIS A 293 -7.78 28.89 -4.97
CA HIS A 293 -8.18 27.70 -5.72
C HIS A 293 -6.99 26.96 -6.30
N ILE A 294 -7.18 25.72 -6.72
CA ILE A 294 -6.29 25.03 -7.66
C ILE A 294 -7.01 24.89 -9.00
N ASN A 295 -6.32 25.17 -10.09
CA ASN A 295 -6.83 25.00 -11.46
C ASN A 295 -6.21 23.74 -12.07
N PHE A 296 -6.97 23.00 -12.86
CA PHE A 296 -6.53 21.79 -13.51
C PHE A 296 -7.41 21.50 -14.72
N SER A 297 -6.92 20.67 -15.62
CA SER A 297 -7.64 20.20 -16.79
C SER A 297 -7.12 18.81 -17.14
N TYR A 298 -7.79 18.12 -18.07
CA TYR A 298 -7.11 17.03 -18.74
C TYR A 298 -5.83 17.55 -19.41
N ARG A 299 -4.78 16.73 -19.35
CA ARG A 299 -3.45 17.02 -19.87
C ARG A 299 -3.17 16.13 -21.08
N ASP A 300 -2.31 16.60 -21.96
CA ASP A 300 -1.76 15.74 -23.01
C ASP A 300 -0.86 14.66 -22.41
N ILE A 301 -0.75 13.55 -23.13
CA ILE A 301 0.07 12.42 -22.73
C ILE A 301 1.45 12.58 -23.37
N LEU A 302 2.50 12.57 -22.56
CA LEU A 302 3.88 12.55 -23.04
C LEU A 302 4.33 11.10 -23.18
N MET A 303 4.78 10.74 -24.38
CA MET A 303 5.06 9.36 -24.77
C MET A 303 5.97 8.62 -23.77
N HIS A 304 7.08 9.25 -23.37
CA HIS A 304 8.09 8.58 -22.54
C HIS A 304 7.68 8.43 -21.07
N SER A 305 6.95 9.40 -20.49
CA SER A 305 6.39 9.22 -19.14
C SER A 305 5.26 8.21 -19.13
N PHE A 306 4.43 8.21 -20.18
CA PHE A 306 3.41 7.19 -20.37
C PHE A 306 4.01 5.79 -20.51
N ALA A 307 5.03 5.62 -21.36
CA ALA A 307 5.74 4.35 -21.52
C ALA A 307 6.30 3.83 -20.19
N PHE A 308 6.96 4.71 -19.43
CA PHE A 308 7.51 4.38 -18.11
C PHE A 308 6.41 3.89 -17.16
N ILE A 309 5.29 4.61 -17.08
CA ILE A 309 4.20 4.31 -16.15
C ILE A 309 3.46 3.04 -16.58
N VAL A 310 3.22 2.82 -17.87
CA VAL A 310 2.62 1.58 -18.39
C VAL A 310 3.49 0.37 -18.00
N HIS A 311 4.80 0.42 -18.24
CA HIS A 311 5.69 -0.69 -17.88
C HIS A 311 5.92 -0.81 -16.36
N SER A 312 5.59 0.24 -15.58
CA SER A 312 5.58 0.14 -14.11
C SER A 312 4.30 -0.52 -13.59
N GLU A 313 3.15 -0.30 -14.24
CA GLU A 313 1.87 -0.94 -13.90
C GLU A 313 1.77 -2.38 -14.42
N PHE A 314 2.45 -2.67 -15.53
CA PHE A 314 2.48 -3.97 -16.19
C PHE A 314 3.95 -4.44 -16.34
N PRO A 315 4.58 -4.86 -15.23
CA PRO A 315 6.03 -5.07 -15.16
C PRO A 315 6.53 -6.32 -15.88
N GLU A 316 5.69 -7.35 -15.97
CA GLU A 316 6.03 -8.59 -16.65
C GLU A 316 5.86 -8.42 -18.17
N PRO A 317 6.79 -8.88 -19.01
CA PRO A 317 6.56 -8.95 -20.45
C PRO A 317 5.37 -9.87 -20.75
N GLY A 318 4.35 -9.36 -21.44
CA GLY A 318 3.14 -10.14 -21.68
C GLY A 318 2.04 -9.41 -22.44
N MET A 319 0.92 -10.11 -22.65
CA MET A 319 -0.29 -9.57 -23.26
C MET A 319 -1.24 -9.06 -22.18
N TYR A 320 -1.71 -7.82 -22.35
CA TYR A 320 -2.56 -7.13 -21.38
C TYR A 320 -3.79 -6.54 -22.05
N ASP A 321 -4.92 -6.63 -21.36
CA ASP A 321 -6.18 -6.01 -21.78
C ASP A 321 -6.08 -4.49 -21.67
N ILE A 322 -6.42 -3.78 -22.74
CA ILE A 322 -6.44 -2.30 -22.80
C ILE A 322 -7.44 -1.73 -21.79
N THR A 323 -8.53 -2.43 -21.51
CA THR A 323 -9.54 -2.03 -20.51
C THR A 323 -8.92 -1.94 -19.12
N LYS A 324 -8.00 -2.84 -18.76
CA LYS A 324 -7.28 -2.79 -17.47
C LYS A 324 -6.41 -1.54 -17.36
N LEU A 325 -5.79 -1.12 -18.47
CA LEU A 325 -5.01 0.11 -18.54
C LEU A 325 -5.92 1.35 -18.43
N GLU A 326 -7.00 1.40 -19.21
CA GLU A 326 -7.98 2.50 -19.21
C GLU A 326 -8.65 2.67 -17.84
N GLN A 327 -8.84 1.57 -17.08
CA GLN A 327 -9.43 1.57 -15.75
C GLN A 327 -8.42 1.78 -14.61
N ASN A 328 -7.12 1.68 -14.89
CA ASN A 328 -6.07 1.76 -13.87
C ASN A 328 -6.12 3.11 -13.13
N ARG A 329 -6.18 3.05 -11.78
CA ARG A 329 -6.32 4.25 -10.94
C ARG A 329 -5.13 5.19 -11.07
N PHE A 330 -3.91 4.68 -11.22
CA PHE A 330 -2.71 5.50 -11.36
C PHE A 330 -2.70 6.24 -12.70
N ILE A 331 -3.08 5.57 -13.79
CA ILE A 331 -3.21 6.20 -15.12
C ILE A 331 -4.25 7.32 -15.10
N LYS A 332 -5.45 7.05 -14.55
CA LYS A 332 -6.49 8.07 -14.40
C LYS A 332 -6.06 9.22 -13.49
N GLY A 333 -5.32 8.92 -12.42
CA GLY A 333 -4.77 9.89 -11.48
C GLY A 333 -3.78 10.89 -12.10
N MET A 334 -3.20 10.57 -13.27
CA MET A 334 -2.34 11.50 -14.02
C MET A 334 -3.11 12.64 -14.70
N LEU A 335 -4.45 12.58 -14.69
CA LEU A 335 -5.34 13.51 -15.41
C LEU A 335 -5.00 13.63 -16.89
N TRP A 336 -4.50 12.56 -17.50
CA TRP A 336 -4.35 12.53 -18.94
C TRP A 336 -5.70 12.44 -19.63
N ASN A 337 -5.82 13.01 -20.82
CA ASN A 337 -7.04 12.94 -21.61
C ASN A 337 -7.39 11.47 -21.93
N PRO A 338 -8.51 10.92 -21.43
CA PRO A 338 -8.86 9.51 -21.62
C PRO A 338 -8.95 9.11 -23.10
N THR A 339 -9.39 10.02 -23.97
CA THR A 339 -9.54 9.73 -25.41
C THR A 339 -8.20 9.61 -26.14
N ARG A 340 -7.10 10.07 -25.53
CA ARG A 340 -5.74 9.99 -26.08
C ARG A 340 -4.98 8.74 -25.63
N ILE A 341 -5.49 7.96 -24.68
CA ILE A 341 -4.81 6.77 -24.14
C ILE A 341 -4.61 5.71 -25.22
N LEU A 342 -5.67 5.34 -25.96
CA LEU A 342 -5.56 4.36 -27.03
C LEU A 342 -4.64 4.82 -28.18
N PRO A 343 -4.79 6.04 -28.74
CA PRO A 343 -3.82 6.56 -29.72
C PRO A 343 -2.38 6.53 -29.22
N MET A 344 -2.14 6.88 -27.95
CA MET A 344 -0.80 6.83 -27.38
C MET A 344 -0.24 5.40 -27.28
N ILE A 345 -1.08 4.39 -27.03
CA ILE A 345 -0.66 2.98 -27.07
C ILE A 345 -0.18 2.58 -28.48
N TYR A 346 -0.87 3.04 -29.53
CA TYR A 346 -0.38 2.87 -30.90
C TYR A 346 0.93 3.64 -31.17
N GLU A 347 1.09 4.84 -30.63
CA GLU A 347 2.35 5.59 -30.71
C GLU A 347 3.50 4.84 -30.02
N LEU A 348 3.28 4.24 -28.84
CA LEU A 348 4.27 3.38 -28.19
C LEU A 348 4.68 2.20 -29.07
N ARG A 349 3.73 1.59 -29.76
CA ARG A 349 3.99 0.46 -30.67
C ARG A 349 4.80 0.91 -31.88
N ASN A 350 4.48 2.07 -32.45
CA ASN A 350 5.21 2.62 -33.58
C ASN A 350 6.66 3.00 -33.24
N ASN A 351 6.95 3.26 -31.95
CA ASN A 351 8.29 3.55 -31.44
C ASN A 351 8.99 2.33 -30.82
N ASP A 352 8.47 1.11 -31.02
CA ASP A 352 9.01 -0.15 -30.49
C ASP A 352 9.12 -0.22 -28.94
N PHE A 353 8.39 0.64 -28.24
CA PHE A 353 8.29 0.62 -26.78
C PHE A 353 7.32 -0.46 -26.29
N ILE A 354 6.36 -0.86 -27.13
CA ILE A 354 5.56 -2.07 -26.96
C ILE A 354 5.59 -2.87 -28.28
N SER A 355 5.37 -4.18 -28.23
CA SER A 355 5.54 -5.05 -29.40
C SER A 355 4.32 -5.08 -30.32
N LYS A 356 3.10 -5.07 -29.76
CA LYS A 356 1.87 -5.24 -30.53
C LYS A 356 0.68 -4.55 -29.86
N VAL A 357 -0.28 -4.14 -30.69
CA VAL A 357 -1.64 -3.72 -30.30
C VAL A 357 -2.61 -4.52 -31.18
N SER A 358 -3.70 -5.03 -30.60
CA SER A 358 -4.70 -5.83 -31.28
C SER A 358 -6.09 -5.47 -30.77
N GLU A 359 -7.00 -5.16 -31.70
CA GLU A 359 -8.40 -4.85 -31.42
C GLU A 359 -9.27 -5.72 -32.34
N ILE A 360 -9.38 -7.01 -32.02
CA ILE A 360 -10.13 -7.99 -32.82
C ILE A 360 -11.36 -8.42 -32.01
N ASP A 361 -12.52 -8.44 -32.67
CA ASP A 361 -13.82 -8.77 -32.07
C ASP A 361 -14.11 -7.90 -30.83
N THR A 362 -14.20 -8.54 -29.66
CA THR A 362 -14.42 -7.90 -28.35
C THR A 362 -13.14 -7.73 -27.54
N VAL A 363 -12.00 -8.23 -28.03
CA VAL A 363 -10.73 -8.28 -27.30
C VAL A 363 -9.81 -7.16 -27.76
N ARG A 364 -9.58 -6.19 -26.87
CA ARG A 364 -8.65 -5.08 -27.04
C ARG A 364 -7.43 -5.31 -26.15
N GLN A 365 -6.27 -5.55 -26.73
CA GLN A 365 -5.05 -5.91 -26.00
C GLN A 365 -3.79 -5.24 -26.56
N PHE A 366 -2.81 -5.02 -25.69
CA PHE A 366 -1.47 -4.58 -26.03
C PHE A 366 -0.44 -5.57 -25.46
N THR A 367 0.73 -5.65 -26.08
CA THR A 367 1.78 -6.60 -25.69
C THR A 367 3.05 -5.86 -25.35
N THR A 368 3.55 -6.04 -24.12
CA THR A 368 4.87 -5.56 -23.69
C THR A 368 5.90 -6.66 -23.93
N LYS A 369 7.12 -6.27 -24.31
CA LYS A 369 8.25 -7.20 -24.50
C LYS A 369 9.48 -6.85 -23.66
N TRP A 370 9.46 -5.67 -23.05
CA TRP A 370 10.57 -5.14 -22.27
C TRP A 370 10.17 -5.09 -20.80
N THR A 371 11.13 -5.35 -19.92
CA THR A 371 11.02 -4.90 -18.52
C THR A 371 11.13 -3.37 -18.44
N LEU A 372 10.78 -2.78 -17.30
CA LEU A 372 10.93 -1.33 -17.10
C LEU A 372 12.37 -0.86 -17.31
N GLU A 373 13.36 -1.61 -16.84
CA GLU A 373 14.78 -1.24 -16.99
C GLU A 373 15.21 -1.28 -18.46
N GLU A 374 14.86 -2.35 -19.19
CA GLU A 374 15.16 -2.46 -20.63
C GLU A 374 14.48 -1.37 -21.45
N LEU A 375 13.24 -1.03 -21.12
CA LEU A 375 12.53 0.10 -21.73
C LEU A 375 13.28 1.41 -21.48
N VAL A 376 13.64 1.70 -20.23
CA VAL A 376 14.34 2.94 -19.90
C VAL A 376 15.69 3.01 -20.61
N ASP A 377 16.43 1.91 -20.68
CA ASP A 377 17.68 1.84 -21.46
C ASP A 377 17.45 2.14 -22.95
N ARG A 378 16.27 1.85 -23.51
CA ARG A 378 15.90 2.22 -24.89
C ARG A 378 15.48 3.68 -25.04
N ILE A 379 14.75 4.20 -24.06
CA ILE A 379 14.29 5.61 -24.04
C ILE A 379 15.47 6.58 -23.84
N THR A 380 16.50 6.14 -23.10
CA THR A 380 17.61 7.00 -22.67
C THR A 380 18.86 6.90 -23.54
N LYS A 381 18.96 5.89 -24.42
CA LYS A 381 19.87 5.88 -25.57
C LYS A 381 19.50 7.02 -26.53
#